data_AF-E3J1J5-F1
#
_entry.id   AF-E3J1J5-F1
#
_cell.length_a   1.000
_cell.length_b   1.000
_cell.length_c   1.000
_cell.angle_alpha   90.00
_cell.angle_beta   90.00
_cell.angle_gamma   90.00
#
_symmetry.space_group_name_H-M   'P 1'
#
loop_
_entity.id
_entity.type
_entity.pdbx_description
1 polymer ?
#
loop_
_entity_poly.entity_id
_entity_poly.type
_entity_poly.pdbx_seq_one_letter_code
_entity_poly.pdbx_strand_id
1 'polypeptide(L)'
;MSDRDAPASHAGLSAGRRRRRVGVRAVVALGCVALAGCGTGTGQVVAAGTSQPAATAAAPAGPPKVIYGATVGWWPDGYVVVDDQFQNVRIPVGLATMKPGATGAPPMVWSGYTEQWVGVAGSADLAAVRAADKPYLDGPRYMVDVSRGQVRTIAEIRADAARMKIDETFQDVTVAGHPATLEHITGGQNPAKWALIWTSGADTSVVVNGPDEAVVRRIAENITVGAPPAGPAGPAAATAQVRAAAHTAFQGTTGLGMLDAVDDPEGLARRAVTKYLSEDPKTGATVRLDSVGDIVFLGPTEAGTEATVLIPEKPVGELRSAVRLTRTAGGWKVSRESFCLAMSTVFPGCPTIP
;
A
#
# COMPACT_ATOMS: atom_id res chain seq x y z
N MET A 1 50.13 -41.63 -26.22
CA MET A 1 49.38 -42.60 -25.40
C MET A 1 48.03 -41.95 -25.12
N SER A 2 47.14 -41.94 -26.12
CA SER A 2 46.10 -42.95 -26.36
C SER A 2 44.84 -42.64 -25.56
N ASP A 3 44.02 -41.75 -26.11
CA ASP A 3 42.70 -42.01 -26.70
C ASP A 3 41.80 -43.11 -26.10
N ARG A 4 40.48 -42.82 -26.13
CA ARG A 4 39.30 -43.72 -26.09
C ARG A 4 38.79 -44.16 -24.70
N ASP A 5 37.50 -44.31 -24.41
CA ASP A 5 36.24 -44.30 -25.17
C ASP A 5 35.08 -44.03 -24.17
N ALA A 6 33.98 -43.44 -24.65
CA ALA A 6 32.65 -43.67 -24.07
C ALA A 6 31.95 -44.76 -24.90
N PRO A 7 31.04 -45.56 -24.30
CA PRO A 7 29.70 -45.58 -24.89
C PRO A 7 28.51 -45.79 -23.92
N ALA A 8 27.43 -45.08 -24.26
CA ALA A 8 26.03 -45.51 -24.47
C ALA A 8 25.32 -46.54 -23.55
N SER A 9 24.22 -46.07 -22.96
CA SER A 9 22.79 -46.45 -23.19
C SER A 9 22.27 -47.89 -23.06
N HIS A 10 21.11 -48.01 -22.38
CA HIS A 10 19.94 -48.93 -22.49
C HIS A 10 19.48 -49.33 -21.06
N ALA A 11 18.22 -49.34 -20.63
CA ALA A 11 16.90 -49.63 -21.20
C ALA A 11 15.81 -48.79 -20.46
N GLY A 12 14.61 -48.50 -20.94
CA GLY A 12 13.74 -49.24 -21.86
C GLY A 12 12.59 -49.90 -21.07
N LEU A 13 11.47 -49.19 -20.85
CA LEU A 13 10.17 -49.82 -20.57
C LEU A 13 9.06 -49.02 -21.28
N SER A 14 8.46 -49.69 -22.26
CA SER A 14 7.39 -49.21 -23.13
C SER A 14 6.05 -49.84 -22.74
N ALA A 15 4.98 -49.06 -22.93
CA ALA A 15 3.59 -49.44 -23.25
C ALA A 15 2.78 -50.23 -22.18
N GLY A 16 1.49 -49.97 -21.94
CA GLY A 16 0.51 -49.09 -22.57
C GLY A 16 -0.92 -49.63 -22.35
N ARG A 17 -1.94 -48.76 -22.40
CA ARG A 17 -3.33 -49.02 -22.90
C ARG A 17 -4.21 -47.82 -22.51
N ARG A 18 -4.64 -46.97 -23.45
CA ARG A 18 -5.81 -47.06 -24.37
C ARG A 18 -7.19 -47.08 -23.67
N ARG A 19 -8.05 -46.19 -24.21
CA ARG A 19 -9.54 -46.07 -24.16
C ARG A 19 -10.00 -44.93 -23.24
N ARG A 20 -10.92 -44.02 -23.61
CA ARG A 20 -11.90 -43.99 -24.71
C ARG A 20 -12.36 -42.53 -24.92
N ARG A 21 -12.47 -42.08 -26.18
CA ARG A 21 -13.34 -40.97 -26.57
C ARG A 21 -14.77 -41.50 -26.64
N VAL A 22 -15.71 -40.82 -25.99
CA VAL A 22 -17.14 -40.87 -26.28
C VAL A 22 -17.63 -39.42 -26.15
N GLY A 23 -18.11 -38.87 -27.27
CA GLY A 23 -18.80 -37.58 -27.30
C GLY A 23 -20.28 -37.75 -26.96
N VAL A 24 -21.07 -36.73 -27.33
CA VAL A 24 -22.54 -36.63 -27.22
C VAL A 24 -22.96 -36.08 -25.84
N ARG A 25 -23.74 -35.01 -25.67
CA ARG A 25 -24.97 -34.59 -26.38
C ARG A 25 -25.26 -33.11 -26.08
N ALA A 26 -25.68 -32.38 -27.09
CA ALA A 26 -26.47 -31.17 -26.93
C ALA A 26 -27.83 -31.51 -26.28
N VAL A 27 -28.34 -30.61 -25.45
CA VAL A 27 -29.76 -30.53 -25.08
C VAL A 27 -30.21 -29.10 -25.34
N VAL A 28 -31.30 -29.03 -26.09
CA VAL A 28 -32.03 -27.86 -26.58
C VAL A 28 -33.41 -27.85 -25.89
N ALA A 29 -33.89 -26.63 -25.60
CA ALA A 29 -35.30 -26.22 -25.39
C ALA A 29 -36.01 -26.70 -24.11
N LEU A 30 -37.04 -26.05 -23.54
CA LEU A 30 -38.02 -25.01 -23.92
C LEU A 30 -38.22 -24.06 -22.69
N GLY A 31 -38.76 -22.84 -22.72
CA GLY A 31 -39.69 -22.17 -23.64
C GLY A 31 -41.00 -21.81 -22.90
N CYS A 32 -41.40 -20.52 -22.93
CA CYS A 32 -42.77 -19.95 -22.96
C CYS A 32 -42.65 -18.39 -22.92
N VAL A 33 -42.87 -17.65 -24.02
CA VAL A 33 -44.15 -17.07 -24.54
C VAL A 33 -44.67 -15.94 -23.64
N ALA A 34 -45.06 -14.72 -24.04
CA ALA A 34 -45.11 -13.90 -25.26
C ALA A 34 -45.30 -12.43 -24.76
N LEU A 35 -45.00 -11.35 -25.49
CA LEU A 35 -45.88 -10.72 -26.49
C LEU A 35 -45.18 -9.49 -27.06
N ALA A 36 -45.27 -9.32 -28.37
CA ALA A 36 -45.05 -8.06 -29.04
C ALA A 36 -46.27 -7.15 -28.86
N GLY A 37 -46.04 -5.85 -28.66
CA GLY A 37 -47.06 -4.83 -28.63
C GLY A 37 -46.44 -3.44 -28.82
N CYS A 38 -46.28 -3.04 -30.08
CA CYS A 38 -46.11 -1.63 -30.43
C CYS A 38 -47.44 -0.91 -30.15
N GLY A 39 -47.38 0.13 -29.32
CA GLY A 39 -48.52 0.99 -29.03
C GLY A 39 -48.04 2.37 -28.58
N THR A 40 -48.11 3.34 -29.49
CA THR A 40 -47.97 4.76 -29.23
C THR A 40 -49.03 5.25 -28.25
N GLY A 41 -48.63 5.88 -27.15
CA GLY A 41 -49.55 6.49 -26.20
C GLY A 41 -48.82 7.48 -25.29
N THR A 42 -49.11 8.76 -25.46
CA THR A 42 -48.72 9.85 -24.56
C THR A 42 -49.34 9.63 -23.19
N GLY A 43 -48.52 9.41 -22.16
CA GLY A 43 -48.94 9.32 -20.78
C GLY A 43 -47.79 9.67 -19.83
N GLN A 44 -47.86 10.86 -19.22
CA GLN A 44 -47.07 11.18 -18.04
C GLN A 44 -47.44 10.19 -16.92
N VAL A 45 -46.51 9.31 -16.58
CA VAL A 45 -46.59 8.51 -15.36
C VAL A 45 -45.53 9.04 -14.41
N VAL A 46 -45.99 9.72 -13.37
CA VAL A 46 -45.20 10.01 -12.17
C VAL A 46 -44.85 8.67 -11.54
N ALA A 47 -43.62 8.21 -11.76
CA ALA A 47 -43.11 7.04 -11.07
C ALA A 47 -42.82 7.43 -9.62
N ALA A 48 -43.65 6.92 -8.71
CA ALA A 48 -43.42 6.96 -7.27
C ALA A 48 -42.05 6.33 -6.98
N GLY A 49 -41.10 7.15 -6.52
CA GLY A 49 -39.85 6.66 -6.01
C GLY A 49 -40.10 5.81 -4.78
N THR A 50 -39.96 4.49 -4.91
CA THR A 50 -39.74 3.62 -3.77
C THR A 50 -38.33 3.89 -3.27
N SER A 51 -38.18 4.95 -2.48
CA SER A 51 -37.03 5.12 -1.60
C SER A 51 -37.03 3.95 -0.64
N GLN A 52 -36.28 2.91 -0.96
CA GLN A 52 -35.96 1.87 0.01
C GLN A 52 -35.27 2.59 1.17
N PRO A 53 -35.82 2.57 2.39
CA PRO A 53 -35.15 3.20 3.53
C PRO A 53 -33.78 2.55 3.62
N ALA A 54 -32.73 3.38 3.52
CA ALA A 54 -31.36 2.95 3.72
C ALA A 54 -31.34 2.18 5.05
N ALA A 55 -31.06 0.88 4.96
CA ALA A 55 -30.90 0.06 6.15
C ALA A 55 -29.93 0.80 7.06
N THR A 56 -30.36 1.10 8.28
CA THR A 56 -29.54 1.77 9.28
C THR A 56 -28.26 0.97 9.38
N ALA A 57 -27.16 1.49 8.81
CA ALA A 57 -25.90 0.80 8.77
C ALA A 57 -25.55 0.45 10.21
N ALA A 58 -25.40 -0.85 10.50
CA ALA A 58 -24.98 -1.30 11.81
C ALA A 58 -23.77 -0.47 12.24
N ALA A 59 -23.83 0.06 13.47
CA ALA A 59 -22.78 0.90 14.03
C ALA A 59 -21.43 0.21 13.81
N PRO A 60 -20.40 0.95 13.34
CA PRO A 60 -19.15 0.34 12.98
C PRO A 60 -18.55 -0.43 14.14
N ALA A 61 -18.21 -1.70 13.88
CA ALA A 61 -17.44 -2.51 14.80
C ALA A 61 -15.97 -2.10 14.69
N GLY A 62 -15.41 -1.58 15.77
CA GLY A 62 -14.02 -1.13 15.87
C GLY A 62 -13.87 0.37 16.15
N PRO A 63 -12.81 0.79 16.87
CA PRO A 63 -12.55 2.21 17.06
C PRO A 63 -12.22 2.87 15.72
N PRO A 64 -12.75 4.08 15.43
CA PRO A 64 -12.40 4.80 14.22
C PRO A 64 -10.88 5.04 14.16
N LYS A 65 -10.29 4.86 12.97
CA LYS A 65 -8.87 5.13 12.72
C LYS A 65 -8.74 6.44 11.96
N VAL A 66 -7.85 7.32 12.43
CA VAL A 66 -7.51 8.56 11.70
C VAL A 66 -6.29 8.30 10.84
N ILE A 67 -6.40 8.61 9.54
CA ILE A 67 -5.36 8.50 8.52
C ILE A 67 -5.22 9.89 7.90
N TYR A 68 -4.15 10.58 8.24
CA TYR A 68 -3.82 11.91 7.75
C TYR A 68 -5.00 12.91 7.73
N GLY A 69 -5.78 12.92 8.82
CA GLY A 69 -6.95 13.77 9.01
C GLY A 69 -8.26 13.22 8.43
N ALA A 70 -8.25 12.13 7.67
CA ALA A 70 -9.45 11.38 7.33
C ALA A 70 -9.77 10.36 8.43
N THR A 71 -11.03 10.23 8.80
CA THR A 71 -11.50 9.24 9.78
C THR A 71 -12.14 8.08 9.05
N VAL A 72 -11.58 6.89 9.19
CA VAL A 72 -12.18 5.64 8.73
C VAL A 72 -13.12 5.14 9.82
N GLY A 73 -14.41 5.28 9.56
CA GLY A 73 -15.46 4.92 10.50
C GLY A 73 -15.65 3.42 10.64
N TRP A 74 -15.32 2.60 9.64
CA TRP A 74 -15.59 1.16 9.64
C TRP A 74 -14.45 0.34 9.03
N TRP A 75 -14.16 -0.82 9.63
CA TRP A 75 -13.30 -1.86 9.08
C TRP A 75 -14.02 -3.21 9.13
N PRO A 76 -13.67 -4.19 8.27
CA PRO A 76 -14.22 -5.52 8.39
C PRO A 76 -13.81 -6.20 9.71
N ASP A 77 -14.68 -7.03 10.27
CA ASP A 77 -14.44 -7.71 11.54
C ASP A 77 -13.25 -8.68 11.48
N GLY A 78 -12.46 -8.75 12.54
CA GLY A 78 -11.31 -9.66 12.64
C GLY A 78 -10.06 -9.20 11.88
N TYR A 79 -10.06 -7.95 11.40
CA TYR A 79 -8.89 -7.36 10.75
C TYR A 79 -7.99 -6.67 11.75
N VAL A 80 -6.69 -6.74 11.51
CA VAL A 80 -5.67 -5.98 12.24
C VAL A 80 -4.94 -5.05 11.29
N VAL A 81 -4.40 -3.96 11.82
CA VAL A 81 -3.49 -3.08 11.08
C VAL A 81 -2.20 -3.83 10.82
N VAL A 82 -1.76 -3.82 9.56
CA VAL A 82 -0.58 -4.56 9.09
C VAL A 82 0.47 -3.64 8.50
N ASP A 83 0.00 -2.51 7.98
CA ASP A 83 0.80 -1.42 7.46
C ASP A 83 0.19 -0.11 8.00
N ASP A 84 1.02 0.79 8.53
CA ASP A 84 0.64 2.16 8.88
C ASP A 84 1.83 3.07 8.58
N GLN A 85 2.06 3.32 7.29
CA GLN A 85 3.25 4.03 6.83
C GLN A 85 2.90 5.38 6.22
N PHE A 86 3.92 6.23 6.24
CA PHE A 86 3.92 7.52 5.58
C PHE A 86 4.81 7.42 4.34
N GLN A 87 4.49 8.16 3.27
CA GLN A 87 5.33 8.31 2.10
C GLN A 87 5.34 9.76 1.60
N ASN A 88 6.53 10.24 1.24
CA ASN A 88 6.69 11.45 0.42
C ASN A 88 6.73 11.03 -1.04
N VAL A 89 5.61 11.15 -1.74
CA VAL A 89 5.51 10.74 -3.12
C VAL A 89 5.86 11.91 -4.03
N ARG A 90 6.99 11.77 -4.73
CA ARG A 90 7.39 12.65 -5.82
C ARG A 90 7.21 11.91 -7.13
N ILE A 91 6.13 12.19 -7.86
CA ILE A 91 5.87 11.60 -9.19
C ILE A 91 6.11 12.68 -10.25
N PRO A 92 6.83 12.39 -11.34
CA PRO A 92 6.99 13.36 -12.42
C PRO A 92 5.65 13.62 -13.11
N VAL A 93 5.22 14.88 -13.16
CA VAL A 93 4.07 15.38 -13.93
C VAL A 93 4.48 15.55 -15.37
N GLY A 94 3.75 14.91 -16.27
CA GLY A 94 4.09 14.92 -17.68
C GLY A 94 5.39 14.16 -17.93
N LEU A 95 5.30 12.85 -18.07
CA LEU A 95 6.37 12.04 -18.65
C LEU A 95 6.48 12.39 -20.15
N ALA A 96 6.99 13.58 -20.47
CA ALA A 96 7.54 13.86 -21.78
C ALA A 96 8.76 12.94 -21.94
N THR A 97 8.49 11.72 -22.42
CA THR A 97 9.42 10.73 -22.98
C THR A 97 10.89 11.03 -22.67
N MET A 98 11.36 10.61 -21.49
CA MET A 98 12.79 10.50 -21.26
C MET A 98 13.30 9.38 -22.16
N LYS A 99 13.69 9.72 -23.40
CA LYS A 99 14.73 8.95 -24.08
C LYS A 99 16.01 9.18 -23.28
N PRO A 100 16.66 8.14 -22.74
CA PRO A 100 17.98 8.28 -22.16
C PRO A 100 18.90 8.97 -23.18
N GLY A 101 19.43 10.15 -22.86
CA GLY A 101 20.37 10.90 -23.70
C GLY A 101 19.84 12.15 -24.41
N ALA A 102 18.58 12.56 -24.21
CA ALA A 102 18.10 13.83 -24.76
C ALA A 102 18.61 15.03 -23.93
N THR A 103 19.73 15.62 -24.33
CA THR A 103 20.17 16.92 -23.83
C THR A 103 19.14 17.99 -24.21
N GLY A 104 18.50 18.60 -23.21
CA GLY A 104 17.50 19.66 -23.42
C GLY A 104 16.05 19.28 -23.13
N ALA A 105 15.78 18.15 -22.46
CA ALA A 105 14.45 17.91 -21.91
C ALA A 105 14.09 19.04 -20.90
N PRO A 106 12.85 19.59 -20.96
CA PRO A 106 12.42 20.59 -20.00
C PRO A 106 12.55 20.05 -18.56
N PRO A 107 12.72 20.94 -17.55
CA PRO A 107 12.76 20.51 -16.16
C PRO A 107 11.52 19.68 -15.86
N MET A 108 11.75 18.46 -15.40
CA MET A 108 10.71 17.54 -14.98
C MET A 108 9.94 18.20 -13.84
N VAL A 109 8.67 18.52 -14.09
CA VAL A 109 7.76 19.01 -13.04
C VAL A 109 7.43 17.79 -12.18
N TRP A 110 7.52 17.89 -10.86
CA TRP A 110 7.18 16.81 -9.95
C TRP A 110 5.90 17.19 -9.21
N SER A 111 4.90 16.30 -9.21
CA SER A 111 3.81 16.34 -8.25
C SER A 111 4.41 15.83 -6.96
N GLY A 112 4.49 16.71 -5.96
CA GLY A 112 4.79 16.35 -4.59
C GLY A 112 3.48 16.20 -3.82
N TYR A 113 3.16 14.99 -3.43
CA TYR A 113 2.13 14.75 -2.42
C TYR A 113 2.68 13.90 -1.29
N THR A 114 2.02 14.02 -0.16
CA THR A 114 2.33 13.26 1.04
C THR A 114 1.19 12.30 1.27
N GLU A 115 1.53 11.05 1.53
CA GLU A 115 0.57 9.96 1.63
C GLU A 115 0.74 9.26 2.95
N GLN A 116 -0.37 8.93 3.60
CA GLN A 116 -0.39 7.93 4.66
C GLN A 116 -1.29 6.80 4.20
N TRP A 117 -0.77 5.59 4.26
CA TRP A 117 -1.55 4.39 3.98
C TRP A 117 -1.72 3.54 5.23
N VAL A 118 -2.92 2.99 5.41
CA VAL A 118 -3.18 1.99 6.44
C VAL A 118 -3.69 0.73 5.75
N GLY A 119 -2.90 -0.33 5.84
CA GLY A 119 -3.27 -1.66 5.41
C GLY A 119 -3.87 -2.43 6.58
N VAL A 120 -4.93 -3.17 6.30
CA VAL A 120 -5.49 -4.17 7.22
C VAL A 120 -5.57 -5.52 6.54
N ALA A 121 -5.33 -6.59 7.31
CA ALA A 121 -5.55 -7.95 6.82
C ALA A 121 -6.37 -8.77 7.81
N GLY A 122 -7.20 -9.63 7.26
CA GLY A 122 -7.82 -10.70 8.03
C GLY A 122 -6.78 -11.79 8.29
N SER A 123 -6.86 -12.43 9.46
CA SER A 123 -6.12 -13.67 9.70
C SER A 123 -6.93 -14.57 10.62
N ALA A 124 -6.92 -15.87 10.31
CA ALA A 124 -7.39 -16.88 11.25
C ALA A 124 -6.46 -17.03 12.48
N ASP A 125 -5.24 -16.47 12.41
CA ASP A 125 -4.16 -16.67 13.38
C ASP A 125 -3.50 -15.34 13.78
N LEU A 126 -4.33 -14.39 14.23
CA LEU A 126 -3.88 -13.07 14.69
C LEU A 126 -2.83 -13.15 15.81
N ALA A 127 -2.83 -14.22 16.61
CA ALA A 127 -1.88 -14.44 17.68
C ALA A 127 -0.47 -14.73 17.15
N ALA A 128 -0.32 -15.62 16.16
CA ALA A 128 0.98 -15.93 15.55
C ALA A 128 1.57 -14.73 14.79
N VAL A 129 0.73 -13.89 14.19
CA VAL A 129 1.16 -12.66 13.50
C VAL A 129 1.77 -11.69 14.50
N ARG A 130 1.09 -11.45 15.62
CA ARG A 130 1.58 -10.56 16.69
C ARG A 130 2.84 -11.09 17.37
N ALA A 131 2.99 -12.41 17.45
CA ALA A 131 4.21 -13.04 17.97
C ALA A 131 5.41 -12.92 17.00
N ALA A 132 5.23 -12.31 15.82
CA ALA A 132 6.21 -12.28 14.73
C ALA A 132 6.61 -13.68 14.21
N ASP A 133 5.79 -14.70 14.48
CA ASP A 133 6.03 -16.09 14.03
C ASP A 133 5.63 -16.29 12.55
N LYS A 134 4.86 -15.35 11.99
CA LYS A 134 4.52 -15.31 10.57
C LYS A 134 4.94 -13.98 9.93
N PRO A 135 5.85 -13.98 8.94
CA PRO A 135 6.24 -12.78 8.21
C PRO A 135 5.15 -12.28 7.25
N TYR A 136 4.13 -13.11 6.96
CA TYR A 136 3.05 -12.77 6.04
C TYR A 136 1.69 -13.15 6.63
N LEU A 137 0.72 -12.29 6.37
CA LEU A 137 -0.68 -12.52 6.72
C LEU A 137 -1.39 -13.32 5.64
N ASP A 138 -1.97 -14.44 6.06
CA ASP A 138 -2.89 -15.27 5.29
C ASP A 138 -4.29 -14.64 5.32
N GLY A 139 -4.69 -13.94 4.26
CA GLY A 139 -6.04 -13.38 4.17
C GLY A 139 -6.21 -12.22 3.17
N PRO A 140 -7.45 -11.73 3.01
CA PRO A 140 -7.74 -10.55 2.20
C PRO A 140 -7.03 -9.34 2.83
N ARG A 141 -6.49 -8.46 1.99
CA ARG A 141 -5.88 -7.19 2.43
C ARG A 141 -6.67 -6.03 1.87
N TYR A 142 -7.00 -5.07 2.73
CA TYR A 142 -7.56 -3.78 2.32
C TYR A 142 -6.61 -2.69 2.72
N MET A 143 -6.61 -1.60 1.97
CA MET A 143 -5.78 -0.46 2.28
C MET A 143 -6.55 0.83 2.00
N VAL A 144 -6.26 1.83 2.82
CA VAL A 144 -6.79 3.17 2.69
C VAL A 144 -5.62 4.13 2.63
N ASP A 145 -5.50 4.84 1.51
CA ASP A 145 -4.48 5.84 1.28
C ASP A 145 -5.12 7.22 1.31
N VAL A 146 -4.51 8.12 2.08
CA VAL A 146 -4.90 9.52 2.14
C VAL A 146 -3.71 10.35 1.70
N SER A 147 -3.86 10.99 0.55
CA SER A 147 -2.85 11.81 -0.08
C SER A 147 -3.23 13.29 0.02
N ARG A 148 -2.25 14.14 0.37
CA ARG A 148 -2.41 15.61 0.44
C ARG A 148 -1.30 16.36 -0.28
N GLY A 149 -1.66 17.49 -0.89
CA GLY A 149 -0.77 18.34 -1.67
C GLY A 149 -1.16 18.36 -3.14
N GLN A 150 -0.18 18.28 -4.05
CA GLN A 150 -0.43 18.23 -5.48
C GLN A 150 -0.84 16.81 -5.90
N VAL A 151 -2.07 16.42 -5.55
CA VAL A 151 -2.62 15.10 -5.87
C VAL A 151 -2.99 14.98 -7.35
N ARG A 152 -2.92 13.75 -7.89
CA ARG A 152 -3.35 13.48 -9.26
C ARG A 152 -4.87 13.60 -9.38
N THR A 153 -5.32 14.17 -10.49
CA THR A 153 -6.72 14.12 -10.89
C THR A 153 -7.08 12.70 -11.36
N ILE A 154 -8.37 12.36 -11.27
CA ILE A 154 -8.89 11.10 -11.81
C ILE A 154 -8.57 10.95 -13.32
N ALA A 155 -8.62 12.05 -14.07
CA ALA A 155 -8.31 12.03 -15.50
C ALA A 155 -6.84 11.66 -15.77
N GLU A 156 -5.91 12.16 -14.95
CA GLU A 156 -4.49 11.80 -15.03
C GLU A 156 -4.26 10.33 -14.68
N ILE A 157 -4.92 9.82 -13.64
CA ILE A 157 -4.84 8.39 -13.25
C ILE A 157 -5.29 7.49 -14.42
N ARG A 158 -6.45 7.79 -15.02
CA ARG A 158 -6.95 7.03 -16.19
C ARG A 158 -6.00 7.11 -17.38
N ALA A 159 -5.43 8.29 -17.64
CA ALA A 159 -4.48 8.48 -18.73
C ALA A 159 -3.18 7.68 -18.50
N ASP A 160 -2.71 7.61 -17.25
CA ASP A 160 -1.54 6.81 -16.87
C ASP A 160 -1.80 5.31 -17.05
N ALA A 161 -2.94 4.80 -16.57
CA ALA A 161 -3.33 3.40 -16.73
C ALA A 161 -3.42 2.99 -18.21
N ALA A 162 -4.10 3.80 -19.03
CA ALA A 162 -4.20 3.58 -20.47
C ALA A 162 -2.82 3.57 -21.16
N ARG A 163 -1.91 4.46 -20.73
CA ARG A 163 -0.54 4.54 -21.25
C ARG A 163 0.30 3.33 -20.85
N MET A 164 0.16 2.86 -19.61
CA MET A 164 0.86 1.68 -19.08
C MET A 164 0.27 0.36 -19.60
N LYS A 165 -0.86 0.41 -20.31
CA LYS A 165 -1.60 -0.76 -20.82
C LYS A 165 -1.95 -1.73 -19.69
N ILE A 166 -2.36 -1.18 -18.55
CA ILE A 166 -2.86 -2.01 -17.46
C ILE A 166 -4.30 -2.39 -17.81
N ASP A 167 -4.61 -3.68 -17.70
CA ASP A 167 -5.95 -4.22 -17.99
C ASP A 167 -6.91 -3.84 -16.85
N GLU A 168 -7.42 -2.62 -16.92
CA GLU A 168 -8.30 -1.99 -15.92
C GLU A 168 -9.58 -1.46 -16.56
N THR A 169 -10.68 -1.53 -15.81
CA THR A 169 -11.92 -0.83 -16.18
C THR A 169 -12.26 0.24 -15.16
N PHE A 170 -12.73 1.39 -15.63
CA PHE A 170 -13.13 2.52 -14.79
C PHE A 170 -14.63 2.77 -14.89
N GLN A 171 -15.26 3.02 -13.74
CA GLN A 171 -16.66 3.40 -13.64
C GLN A 171 -16.78 4.66 -12.77
N ASP A 172 -17.47 5.68 -13.28
CA ASP A 172 -17.85 6.85 -12.49
C ASP A 172 -18.92 6.46 -11.45
N VAL A 173 -18.66 6.77 -10.19
CA VAL A 173 -19.54 6.47 -9.05
C VAL A 173 -19.59 7.66 -8.09
N THR A 174 -20.34 7.54 -7.00
CA THR A 174 -20.36 8.53 -5.92
C THR A 174 -20.13 7.84 -4.60
N VAL A 175 -19.30 8.42 -3.73
CA VAL A 175 -19.03 7.90 -2.38
C VAL A 175 -19.09 9.05 -1.39
N ALA A 176 -19.93 8.88 -0.35
CA ALA A 176 -20.17 9.91 0.67
C ALA A 176 -20.50 11.31 0.07
N GLY A 177 -21.16 11.36 -1.08
CA GLY A 177 -21.50 12.59 -1.80
C GLY A 177 -20.37 13.16 -2.70
N HIS A 178 -19.20 12.53 -2.74
CA HIS A 178 -18.09 12.92 -3.62
C HIS A 178 -18.13 12.17 -4.95
N PRO A 179 -17.91 12.84 -6.09
CA PRO A 179 -17.62 12.17 -7.36
C PRO A 179 -16.38 11.29 -7.21
N ALA A 180 -16.50 10.03 -7.58
CA ALA A 180 -15.49 9.01 -7.38
C ALA A 180 -15.34 8.14 -8.63
N THR A 181 -14.24 7.39 -8.71
CA THR A 181 -13.99 6.38 -9.73
C THR A 181 -13.79 5.04 -9.06
N LEU A 182 -14.61 4.07 -9.44
CA LEU A 182 -14.31 2.67 -9.17
C LEU A 182 -13.43 2.13 -10.30
N GLU A 183 -12.34 1.51 -9.92
CA GLU A 183 -11.38 0.83 -10.77
C GLU A 183 -11.42 -0.67 -10.48
N HIS A 184 -11.43 -1.48 -11.53
CA HIS A 184 -11.34 -2.93 -11.46
C HIS A 184 -10.13 -3.42 -12.26
N ILE A 185 -9.17 -4.03 -11.57
CA ILE A 185 -7.92 -4.53 -12.12
C ILE A 185 -8.13 -5.99 -12.56
N THR A 186 -8.35 -6.18 -13.86
CA THR A 186 -8.71 -7.49 -14.45
C THR A 186 -7.50 -8.36 -14.77
N GLY A 187 -6.30 -7.79 -14.84
CA GLY A 187 -5.05 -8.49 -15.15
C GLY A 187 -4.09 -8.61 -13.96
N GLY A 188 -3.13 -9.54 -14.09
CA GLY A 188 -1.96 -9.61 -13.20
C GLY A 188 -2.16 -10.29 -11.83
N GLN A 189 -1.03 -10.44 -11.13
CA GLN A 189 -0.95 -10.99 -9.77
C GLN A 189 -1.27 -9.95 -8.68
N ASN A 190 -1.88 -8.81 -9.04
CA ASN A 190 -2.23 -7.79 -8.06
C ASN A 190 -3.26 -8.37 -7.06
N PRO A 191 -2.95 -8.41 -5.75
CA PRO A 191 -3.87 -8.89 -4.73
C PRO A 191 -5.05 -7.94 -4.51
N ALA A 192 -4.89 -6.64 -4.83
CA ALA A 192 -6.00 -5.71 -4.94
C ALA A 192 -6.65 -5.88 -6.31
N LYS A 193 -7.93 -6.22 -6.33
CA LYS A 193 -8.73 -6.33 -7.56
C LYS A 193 -9.57 -5.09 -7.79
N TRP A 194 -9.88 -4.36 -6.73
CA TRP A 194 -10.73 -3.18 -6.75
C TRP A 194 -10.03 -2.02 -6.07
N ALA A 195 -10.19 -0.84 -6.65
CA ALA A 195 -9.83 0.42 -6.02
C ALA A 195 -10.94 1.45 -6.22
N LEU A 196 -11.22 2.25 -5.20
CA LEU A 196 -12.16 3.35 -5.27
C LEU A 196 -11.43 4.64 -4.90
N ILE A 197 -11.44 5.59 -5.84
CA ILE A 197 -10.60 6.78 -5.81
C ILE A 197 -11.47 8.02 -5.91
N TRP A 198 -11.26 8.98 -5.02
CA TRP A 198 -11.92 10.29 -5.11
C TRP A 198 -11.02 11.41 -4.61
N THR A 199 -11.39 12.63 -4.98
CA THR A 199 -10.76 13.85 -4.47
C THR A 199 -11.73 14.59 -3.57
N SER A 200 -11.21 15.18 -2.50
CA SER A 200 -11.96 16.07 -1.61
C SER A 200 -11.30 17.43 -1.64
N GLY A 201 -11.91 18.38 -2.36
CA GLY A 201 -11.24 19.64 -2.71
C GLY A 201 -10.17 19.45 -3.79
N ALA A 202 -9.26 20.42 -3.90
CA ALA A 202 -8.24 20.45 -4.93
C ALA A 202 -6.93 19.73 -4.55
N ASP A 203 -6.74 19.43 -3.27
CA ASP A 203 -5.43 19.05 -2.70
C ASP A 203 -5.46 17.74 -1.91
N THR A 204 -6.60 17.04 -1.84
CA THR A 204 -6.75 15.80 -1.08
C THR A 204 -7.32 14.70 -1.97
N SER A 205 -6.65 13.55 -1.98
CA SER A 205 -7.10 12.33 -2.67
C SER A 205 -7.23 11.21 -1.65
N VAL A 206 -8.26 10.40 -1.79
CA VAL A 206 -8.43 9.18 -1.01
C VAL A 206 -8.55 8.00 -1.96
N VAL A 207 -7.82 6.94 -1.65
CA VAL A 207 -7.87 5.67 -2.35
C VAL A 207 -8.23 4.59 -1.34
N VAL A 208 -9.18 3.74 -1.69
CA VAL A 208 -9.48 2.52 -0.94
C VAL A 208 -9.35 1.35 -1.88
N ASN A 209 -8.52 0.37 -1.56
CA ASN A 209 -8.28 -0.78 -2.42
C ASN A 209 -8.37 -2.11 -1.65
N GLY A 210 -8.65 -3.18 -2.39
CA GLY A 210 -8.77 -4.52 -1.84
C GLY A 210 -9.27 -5.55 -2.85
N PRO A 211 -9.47 -6.81 -2.41
CA PRO A 211 -9.89 -7.90 -3.31
C PRO A 211 -11.39 -7.94 -3.59
N ASP A 212 -12.22 -7.29 -2.77
CA ASP A 212 -13.69 -7.34 -2.84
C ASP A 212 -14.31 -5.95 -3.04
N GLU A 213 -15.13 -5.78 -4.07
CA GLU A 213 -15.77 -4.50 -4.42
C GLU A 213 -16.68 -3.99 -3.29
N ALA A 214 -17.51 -4.87 -2.72
CA ALA A 214 -18.51 -4.47 -1.73
C ALA A 214 -17.86 -4.00 -0.44
N VAL A 215 -16.78 -4.67 -0.01
CA VAL A 215 -16.00 -4.24 1.15
C VAL A 215 -15.26 -2.94 0.87
N VAL A 216 -14.62 -2.78 -0.29
CA VAL A 216 -13.95 -1.53 -0.69
C VAL A 216 -14.92 -0.35 -0.67
N ARG A 217 -16.11 -0.52 -1.26
CA ARG A 217 -17.16 0.51 -1.25
C ARG A 217 -17.61 0.84 0.17
N ARG A 218 -17.85 -0.17 1.01
CA ARG A 218 -18.31 0.06 2.39
C ARG A 218 -17.25 0.78 3.24
N ILE A 219 -15.96 0.44 3.09
CA ILE A 219 -14.88 1.20 3.74
C ILE A 219 -14.94 2.66 3.28
N ALA A 220 -14.99 2.89 1.96
CA ALA A 220 -14.97 4.22 1.39
C ALA A 220 -16.18 5.09 1.81
N GLU A 221 -17.38 4.51 1.85
CA GLU A 221 -18.61 5.18 2.31
C GLU A 221 -18.57 5.57 3.79
N ASN A 222 -17.71 4.93 4.58
CA ASN A 222 -17.52 5.22 6.00
C ASN A 222 -16.29 6.13 6.25
N ILE A 223 -15.68 6.71 5.21
CA ILE A 223 -14.59 7.67 5.37
C ILE A 223 -15.13 9.09 5.42
N THR A 224 -14.75 9.83 6.47
CA THR A 224 -14.97 11.26 6.57
C THR A 224 -13.65 12.00 6.45
N VAL A 225 -13.48 12.80 5.40
CA VAL A 225 -12.25 13.58 5.18
C VAL A 225 -12.31 14.87 6.00
N GLY A 226 -11.46 14.98 7.02
CA GLY A 226 -11.29 16.19 7.82
C GLY A 226 -10.19 17.12 7.30
N ALA A 227 -9.92 18.17 8.07
CA ALA A 227 -8.77 19.05 7.84
C ALA A 227 -7.45 18.26 7.98
N PRO A 228 -6.36 18.72 7.34
CA PRO A 228 -5.03 18.20 7.62
C PRO A 228 -4.73 18.25 9.13
N PRO A 229 -4.05 17.24 9.70
CA PRO A 229 -3.72 17.24 11.11
C PRO A 229 -2.92 18.47 11.52
N ALA A 230 -3.26 19.04 12.68
CA ALA A 230 -2.45 20.10 13.26
C ALA A 230 -1.11 19.53 13.74
N GLY A 231 -0.02 20.17 13.34
CA GLY A 231 1.30 19.87 13.88
C GLY A 231 1.47 20.30 15.34
N PRO A 232 2.67 20.10 15.91
CA PRO A 232 2.98 20.54 17.27
C PRO A 232 2.96 22.07 17.38
N ALA A 233 2.66 22.60 18.57
CA ALA A 233 2.57 24.05 18.83
C ALA A 233 3.86 24.84 18.47
N GLY A 234 5.01 24.18 18.45
CA GLY A 234 6.30 24.75 18.03
C GLY A 234 6.90 23.99 16.84
N PRO A 235 6.38 24.19 15.61
CA PRO A 235 6.73 23.35 14.46
C PRO A 235 8.23 23.42 14.11
N ALA A 236 8.84 24.60 14.16
CA ALA A 236 10.27 24.75 13.85
C ALA A 236 11.19 23.95 14.79
N ALA A 237 10.92 24.00 16.09
CA ALA A 237 11.67 23.24 17.09
C ALA A 237 11.44 21.73 16.92
N ALA A 238 10.19 21.32 16.66
CA ALA A 238 9.85 19.93 16.40
C ALA A 238 10.53 19.40 15.12
N THR A 239 10.59 20.19 14.05
CA THR A 239 11.28 19.82 12.80
C THR A 239 12.77 19.54 13.07
N ALA A 240 13.44 20.38 13.86
CA ALA A 240 14.84 20.14 14.24
C ALA A 240 15.01 18.84 15.04
N GLN A 241 14.10 18.58 15.99
CA GLN A 241 14.13 17.35 16.80
C GLN A 241 13.84 16.09 15.99
N VAL A 242 12.86 16.13 15.08
CA VAL A 242 12.53 15.03 14.18
C VAL A 242 13.72 14.71 13.28
N ARG A 243 14.37 15.73 12.70
CA ARG A 243 15.57 15.56 11.87
C ARG A 243 16.72 14.93 12.67
N ALA A 244 16.94 15.37 13.91
CA ALA A 244 17.96 14.81 14.78
C ALA A 244 17.67 13.33 15.12
N ALA A 245 16.41 12.98 15.43
CA ALA A 245 16.00 11.61 15.70
C ALA A 245 16.21 10.68 14.51
N ALA A 246 15.80 11.10 13.30
CA ALA A 246 16.05 10.36 12.07
C ALA A 246 17.55 10.16 11.82
N HIS A 247 18.35 11.20 12.05
CA HIS A 247 19.80 11.11 11.94
C HIS A 247 20.39 10.10 12.92
N THR A 248 20.01 10.12 14.19
CA THR A 248 20.47 9.13 15.17
C THR A 248 20.03 7.71 14.82
N ALA A 249 18.81 7.54 14.29
CA ALA A 249 18.27 6.22 13.93
C ALA A 249 18.92 5.58 12.69
N PHE A 250 19.51 6.36 11.78
CA PHE A 250 20.10 5.84 10.53
C PHE A 250 21.58 6.16 10.36
N GLN A 251 22.21 6.78 11.36
CA GLN A 251 23.63 7.04 11.39
C GLN A 251 24.27 6.39 12.61
N GLY A 252 24.98 5.28 12.38
CA GLY A 252 25.67 4.59 13.46
C GLY A 252 26.87 3.79 12.97
N THR A 253 27.88 3.71 13.84
CA THR A 253 29.09 2.92 13.64
C THR A 253 28.96 1.50 14.19
N THR A 254 27.89 1.19 14.93
CA THR A 254 27.71 -0.09 15.63
C THR A 254 26.35 -0.77 15.38
N GLY A 255 25.44 -0.16 14.62
CA GLY A 255 24.05 -0.63 14.45
C GLY A 255 23.18 -0.57 15.71
N LEU A 256 23.70 -0.97 16.88
CA LEU A 256 22.96 -0.97 18.15
C LEU A 256 22.69 0.43 18.71
N GLY A 257 23.62 1.38 18.51
CA GLY A 257 23.40 2.77 18.94
C GLY A 257 22.27 3.47 18.18
N MET A 258 21.93 2.99 16.99
CA MET A 258 20.79 3.50 16.21
C MET A 258 19.45 3.26 16.93
N LEU A 259 19.34 2.13 17.63
CA LEU A 259 18.09 1.68 18.27
C LEU A 259 17.66 2.55 19.45
N ASP A 260 18.54 3.38 20.00
CA ASP A 260 18.17 4.30 21.08
C ASP A 260 17.22 5.41 20.58
N ALA A 261 17.30 5.72 19.28
CA ALA A 261 16.38 6.61 18.57
C ALA A 261 15.19 5.89 17.92
N VAL A 262 15.03 4.59 18.16
CA VAL A 262 13.89 3.79 17.69
C VAL A 262 12.90 3.60 18.84
N ASP A 263 11.62 3.76 18.55
CA ASP A 263 10.53 3.42 19.46
C ASP A 263 10.26 1.92 19.37
N ASP A 264 11.07 1.15 20.10
CA ASP A 264 11.03 -0.32 20.15
C ASP A 264 10.74 -0.81 21.59
N PRO A 265 9.55 -0.52 22.15
CA PRO A 265 9.24 -0.81 23.56
C PRO A 265 9.31 -2.31 23.88
N GLU A 266 9.04 -3.17 22.90
CA GLU A 266 9.08 -4.62 23.04
C GLU A 266 10.46 -5.24 22.77
N GLY A 267 11.44 -4.41 22.34
CA GLY A 267 12.80 -4.83 22.02
C GLY A 267 12.90 -5.76 20.80
N LEU A 268 11.91 -5.74 19.90
CA LEU A 268 11.82 -6.63 18.75
C LEU A 268 12.87 -6.27 17.69
N ALA A 269 13.01 -4.98 17.33
CA ALA A 269 14.08 -4.55 16.44
C ALA A 269 15.45 -4.79 17.09
N ARG A 270 15.59 -4.52 18.39
CA ARG A 270 16.85 -4.78 19.11
C ARG A 270 17.25 -6.25 19.07
N ARG A 271 16.33 -7.18 19.27
CA ARG A 271 16.61 -8.63 19.15
C ARG A 271 17.07 -8.99 17.74
N ALA A 272 16.37 -8.53 16.70
CA ALA A 272 16.71 -8.82 15.31
C ALA A 272 18.10 -8.26 14.91
N VAL A 273 18.35 -6.99 15.22
CA VAL A 273 19.63 -6.32 14.94
C VAL A 273 20.77 -6.99 15.72
N THR A 274 20.58 -7.28 17.00
CA THR A 274 21.60 -7.96 17.82
C THR A 274 21.95 -9.33 17.25
N LYS A 275 20.93 -10.12 16.88
CA LYS A 275 21.13 -11.43 16.26
C LYS A 275 21.94 -11.29 14.97
N TYR A 276 21.54 -10.38 14.08
CA TYR A 276 22.22 -10.22 12.80
C TYR A 276 23.68 -9.74 12.98
N LEU A 277 23.92 -8.77 13.87
CA LEU A 277 25.27 -8.29 14.16
C LEU A 277 26.17 -9.34 14.82
N SER A 278 25.58 -10.35 15.48
CA SER A 278 26.36 -11.48 16.00
C SER A 278 26.83 -12.43 14.90
N GLU A 279 26.11 -12.49 13.77
CA GLU A 279 26.42 -13.31 12.61
C GLU A 279 27.32 -12.56 11.61
N ASP A 280 27.09 -11.25 11.44
CA ASP A 280 27.89 -10.35 10.61
C ASP A 280 28.12 -8.98 11.30
N PRO A 281 29.20 -8.86 12.11
CA PRO A 281 29.50 -7.63 12.85
C PRO A 281 29.84 -6.42 11.98
N LYS A 282 30.24 -6.62 10.71
CA LYS A 282 30.72 -5.52 9.85
C LYS A 282 29.58 -4.74 9.21
N THR A 283 28.46 -5.40 8.95
CA THR A 283 27.31 -4.80 8.26
C THR A 283 26.72 -3.58 8.99
N GLY A 284 26.74 -3.54 10.33
CA GLY A 284 26.25 -2.39 11.10
C GLY A 284 27.15 -1.14 11.04
N ALA A 285 28.41 -1.28 10.65
CA ALA A 285 29.40 -0.19 10.70
C ALA A 285 29.39 0.70 9.45
N THR A 286 28.72 0.27 8.38
CA THR A 286 28.77 0.89 7.05
C THR A 286 27.56 1.73 6.70
N VAL A 287 26.48 1.61 7.48
CA VAL A 287 25.25 2.39 7.30
C VAL A 287 25.53 3.87 7.56
N ARG A 288 25.19 4.71 6.59
CA ARG A 288 25.30 6.18 6.70
C ARG A 288 23.99 6.80 6.27
N LEU A 289 23.49 7.75 7.02
CA LEU A 289 22.43 8.62 6.53
C LEU A 289 23.05 9.62 5.55
N ASP A 290 22.52 9.70 4.33
CA ASP A 290 22.86 10.74 3.36
C ASP A 290 22.02 11.99 3.59
N SER A 291 20.69 11.84 3.62
CA SER A 291 19.78 12.97 3.72
C SER A 291 18.48 12.63 4.42
N VAL A 292 17.88 13.67 5.03
CA VAL A 292 16.52 13.66 5.56
C VAL A 292 15.72 14.69 4.77
N GLY A 293 14.62 14.25 4.18
CA GLY A 293 13.73 15.07 3.38
C GLY A 293 12.93 16.08 4.19
N ASP A 294 11.82 16.52 3.59
CA ASP A 294 10.88 17.43 4.22
C ASP A 294 10.10 16.72 5.33
N ILE A 295 9.94 17.41 6.46
CA ILE A 295 9.18 16.90 7.61
C ILE A 295 7.71 17.28 7.45
N VAL A 296 6.84 16.28 7.56
CA VAL A 296 5.39 16.45 7.53
C VAL A 296 4.81 16.00 8.86
N PHE A 297 4.06 16.86 9.53
CA PHE A 297 3.41 16.49 10.78
C PHE A 297 2.09 15.79 10.51
N LEU A 298 1.95 14.58 11.04
CA LEU A 298 0.72 13.76 10.97
C LEU A 298 -0.17 14.02 12.20
N GLY A 299 0.34 14.78 13.17
CA GLY A 299 -0.36 15.27 14.34
C GLY A 299 0.60 15.98 15.31
N PRO A 300 0.17 16.29 16.54
CA PRO A 300 1.02 16.94 17.55
C PRO A 300 2.19 16.06 18.04
N THR A 301 2.09 14.75 17.85
CA THR A 301 3.02 13.74 18.35
C THR A 301 3.52 12.79 17.28
N GLU A 302 3.15 13.00 16.01
CA GLU A 302 3.53 12.13 14.90
C GLU A 302 4.04 12.96 13.72
N ALA A 303 5.08 12.44 13.07
CA ALA A 303 5.67 13.05 11.89
C ALA A 303 6.08 11.98 10.88
N GLY A 304 6.07 12.35 9.61
CA GLY A 304 6.62 11.60 8.50
C GLY A 304 7.78 12.36 7.87
N THR A 305 8.77 11.63 7.37
CA THR A 305 9.85 12.17 6.55
C THR A 305 10.31 11.12 5.57
N GLU A 306 11.19 11.52 4.66
CA GLU A 306 12.01 10.61 3.90
C GLU A 306 13.43 10.58 4.46
N ALA A 307 14.05 9.40 4.45
CA ALA A 307 15.44 9.20 4.78
C ALA A 307 16.14 8.47 3.64
N THR A 308 17.29 8.98 3.23
CA THR A 308 18.18 8.34 2.26
C THR A 308 19.36 7.76 3.02
N VAL A 309 19.53 6.45 2.95
CA VAL A 309 20.57 5.69 3.65
C VAL A 309 21.53 5.11 2.63
N LEU A 310 22.82 5.38 2.80
CA LEU A 310 23.89 4.77 2.02
C LEU A 310 24.34 3.48 2.69
N ILE A 311 24.48 2.45 1.87
CA ILE A 311 24.99 1.14 2.28
C ILE A 311 26.12 0.80 1.30
N PRO A 312 27.35 1.29 1.56
CA PRO A 312 28.47 1.23 0.60
C PRO A 312 28.80 -0.18 0.10
N GLU A 313 28.54 -1.21 0.90
CA GLU A 313 28.86 -2.60 0.58
C GLU A 313 27.76 -3.33 -0.21
N LYS A 314 26.62 -2.68 -0.49
CA LYS A 314 25.50 -3.29 -1.22
C LYS A 314 25.39 -2.74 -2.66
N PRO A 315 24.94 -3.57 -3.64
CA PRO A 315 24.82 -3.16 -5.04
C PRO A 315 23.90 -1.97 -5.29
N VAL A 316 22.93 -1.76 -4.39
CA VAL A 316 21.92 -0.70 -4.52
C VAL A 316 22.49 0.66 -4.06
N GLY A 317 23.56 0.68 -3.25
CA GLY A 317 24.34 1.86 -2.82
C GLY A 317 23.60 2.88 -1.96
N GLU A 318 22.35 3.16 -2.29
CA GLU A 318 21.46 4.16 -1.72
C GLU A 318 20.05 3.57 -1.57
N LEU A 319 19.49 3.66 -0.37
CA LEU A 319 18.14 3.26 -0.07
C LEU A 319 17.35 4.47 0.41
N ARG A 320 16.36 4.85 -0.38
CA ARG A 320 15.39 5.89 -0.04
C ARG A 320 14.18 5.24 0.60
N SER A 321 13.87 5.63 1.84
CA SER A 321 12.78 5.05 2.61
C SER A 321 11.97 6.15 3.29
N ALA A 322 10.66 5.98 3.35
CA ALA A 322 9.81 6.86 4.10
C ALA A 322 9.70 6.37 5.55
N VAL A 323 9.79 7.32 6.48
CA VAL A 323 10.02 7.08 7.89
C VAL A 323 8.97 7.81 8.71
N ARG A 324 8.31 7.06 9.58
CA ARG A 324 7.42 7.60 10.61
C ARG A 324 8.20 7.82 11.91
N LEU A 325 7.91 8.93 12.58
CA LEU A 325 8.43 9.27 13.89
C LEU A 325 7.29 9.57 14.86
N THR A 326 7.45 9.11 16.10
CA THR A 326 6.51 9.32 17.19
C THR A 326 7.21 10.06 18.33
N ARG A 327 6.50 11.01 18.94
CA ARG A 327 6.97 11.73 20.13
C ARG A 327 6.71 10.88 21.36
N THR A 328 7.79 10.41 21.97
CA THR A 328 7.78 9.66 23.24
C THR A 328 8.12 10.58 24.42
N ALA A 329 8.07 10.05 25.65
CA ALA A 329 8.58 10.76 26.83
C ALA A 329 10.08 11.12 26.72
N GLY A 330 10.86 10.33 25.97
CA GLY A 330 12.28 10.57 25.72
C GLY A 330 12.57 11.46 24.51
N GLY A 331 11.55 12.05 23.88
CA GLY A 331 11.68 12.82 22.65
C GLY A 331 11.17 12.07 21.41
N TRP A 332 11.47 12.63 20.23
CA TRP A 332 11.09 12.02 18.96
C TRP A 332 11.92 10.78 18.68
N LYS A 333 11.26 9.73 18.21
CA LYS A 333 11.87 8.45 17.85
C LYS A 333 11.29 7.95 16.54
N VAL A 334 12.10 7.25 15.75
CA VAL A 334 11.64 6.54 14.55
C VAL A 334 10.81 5.33 14.98
N SER A 335 9.66 5.09 14.35
CA SER A 335 8.87 3.89 14.65
C SER A 335 9.67 2.63 14.30
N ARG A 336 9.51 1.57 15.09
CA ARG A 336 10.18 0.29 14.85
C ARG A 336 9.95 -0.21 13.43
N GLU A 337 8.73 -0.10 12.92
CA GLU A 337 8.32 -0.59 11.60
C GLU A 337 9.06 0.17 10.49
N SER A 338 9.11 1.50 10.58
CA SER A 338 9.86 2.33 9.63
C SER A 338 11.36 2.04 9.67
N PHE A 339 11.94 1.87 10.86
CA PHE A 339 13.35 1.48 10.98
C PHE A 339 13.60 0.11 10.34
N CYS A 340 12.78 -0.90 10.68
CA CYS A 340 12.93 -2.25 10.16
C CYS A 340 12.70 -2.34 8.65
N LEU A 341 11.77 -1.55 8.11
CA LEU A 341 11.53 -1.48 6.67
C LEU A 341 12.73 -0.88 5.95
N ALA A 342 13.20 0.29 6.40
CA ALA A 342 14.38 0.96 5.86
C ALA A 342 15.64 0.12 6.02
N MET A 343 15.75 -0.67 7.08
CA MET A 343 16.94 -1.49 7.33
C MET A 343 16.77 -2.94 6.91
N SER A 344 15.68 -3.33 6.24
CA SER A 344 15.38 -4.73 5.92
C SER A 344 16.45 -5.45 5.09
N THR A 345 17.16 -4.71 4.24
CA THR A 345 18.28 -5.22 3.42
C THR A 345 19.60 -5.34 4.19
N VAL A 346 19.71 -4.64 5.32
CA VAL A 346 20.87 -4.62 6.22
C VAL A 346 20.68 -5.59 7.37
N PHE A 347 19.47 -5.64 7.95
CA PHE A 347 19.06 -6.51 9.04
C PHE A 347 17.84 -7.35 8.63
N PRO A 348 18.04 -8.40 7.80
CA PRO A 348 16.98 -9.35 7.46
C PRO A 348 16.28 -9.90 8.70
N GLY A 349 14.94 -9.92 8.68
CA GLY A 349 14.12 -10.40 9.78
C GLY A 349 13.80 -9.36 10.86
N CYS A 350 14.18 -8.09 10.67
CA CYS A 350 13.65 -6.99 11.46
C CYS A 350 12.12 -6.87 11.23
N PRO A 351 11.26 -6.95 12.27
CA PRO A 351 9.81 -6.95 12.09
C PRO A 351 9.26 -5.63 11.56
N THR A 352 8.54 -5.67 10.44
CA THR A 352 7.95 -4.48 9.78
C THR A 352 6.47 -4.26 10.07
N ILE A 353 5.82 -5.21 10.74
CA ILE A 353 4.39 -5.16 11.08
C ILE A 353 4.23 -4.57 12.49
N PRO A 354 3.34 -3.56 12.70
CA PRO A 354 3.07 -2.95 14.00
C PRO A 354 2.72 -3.92 15.13
#